data_AF-A0AAD3CVN7-F1
#
_entry.id   AF-A0AAD3CVN7-F1
#
_cell.length_a   1.000
_cell.length_b   1.000
_cell.length_c   1.000
_cell.angle_alpha   90.00
_cell.angle_beta   90.00
_cell.angle_gamma   90.00
#
_symmetry.space_group_name_H-M   'P 1'
#
loop_
_entity.id
_entity.type
_entity.pdbx_description
1 polymer ?
#
loop_
_entity_poly.entity_id
_entity_poly.type
_entity_poly.pdbx_seq_one_letter_code
_entity_poly.pdbx_strand_id
1 'polypeptide(L)'
;MFIKKDYKERLKKFGSGKEWEGAFELLRMPITFKEMFQGKTWALMWSTYALFDPSYQNYESFGFFIDVGNGYTTIIPCLYLNYAMIYPESVNHLLLATVVIASYWQMLYGTIIYFLSFFFNKRYEGHNRVSIFLFVGTTNGVWMIFPALAIYAAYSILQDGDLRVFSA
;
A
#
# COMPACT_ATOMS: atom_id res chain seq x y z
N MET A 1 20.17 -9.79 3.90
CA MET A 1 19.04 -9.06 3.31
C MET A 1 19.09 -7.60 3.77
N PHE A 2 19.11 -6.64 2.84
CA PHE A 2 19.36 -5.21 3.13
C PHE A 2 18.33 -4.60 4.10
N ILE A 3 17.03 -4.74 3.80
CA ILE A 3 15.93 -4.15 4.60
C ILE A 3 16.02 -4.59 6.07
N LYS A 4 16.21 -5.89 6.34
CA LYS A 4 16.31 -6.42 7.70
C LYS A 4 17.56 -5.92 8.44
N LYS A 5 18.66 -5.67 7.74
CA LYS A 5 19.87 -5.09 8.34
C LYS A 5 19.64 -3.62 8.68
N ASP A 6 19.16 -2.84 7.72
CA ASP A 6 18.91 -1.40 7.86
C ASP A 6 17.83 -1.11 8.92
N TYR A 7 16.76 -1.91 8.96
CA TYR A 7 15.74 -1.85 10.02
C TYR A 7 16.36 -1.98 11.42
N LYS A 8 17.29 -2.92 11.63
CA LYS A 8 17.94 -3.09 12.94
C LYS A 8 18.80 -1.89 13.33
N GLU A 9 19.45 -1.25 12.35
CA GLU A 9 20.24 -0.04 12.58
C GLU A 9 19.34 1.15 12.91
N ARG A 10 18.24 1.32 12.18
CA ARG A 10 17.22 2.35 12.46
C ARG A 10 16.54 2.13 13.81
N LEU A 11 16.21 0.89 14.15
CA LEU A 11 15.59 0.56 15.44
C LEU A 11 16.52 0.90 16.61
N LYS A 12 17.84 0.68 16.45
CA LYS A 12 18.83 1.12 17.45
C LYS A 12 18.92 2.65 17.56
N LYS A 13 18.75 3.35 16.45
CA LYS A 13 18.87 4.82 16.38
C LYS A 13 17.65 5.55 16.95
N PHE A 14 16.45 5.15 16.54
CA PHE A 14 15.21 5.82 16.92
C PHE A 14 14.53 5.15 18.12
N GLY A 15 14.60 3.82 18.23
CA GLY A 15 13.86 3.08 19.24
C GLY A 15 12.34 3.15 19.06
N SER A 16 11.60 2.46 19.94
CA SER A 16 10.14 2.47 19.94
C SER A 16 9.60 3.82 20.42
N GLY A 17 8.57 4.33 19.74
CA GLY A 17 7.92 5.62 20.02
C GLY A 17 8.51 6.83 19.29
N LYS A 18 9.61 6.66 18.55
CA LYS A 18 10.26 7.71 17.73
C LYS A 18 10.27 7.38 16.24
N GLU A 19 9.32 6.57 15.79
CA GLU A 19 9.25 6.10 14.40
C GLU A 19 9.14 7.28 13.41
N TRP A 20 8.44 8.35 13.82
CA TRP A 20 8.32 9.58 13.05
C TRP A 20 9.65 10.29 12.82
N GLU A 21 10.60 10.24 13.76
CA GLU A 21 11.93 10.80 13.55
C GLU A 21 12.64 10.07 12.40
N GLY A 22 12.48 8.74 12.32
CA GLY A 22 12.98 7.93 11.21
C GLY A 22 12.31 8.25 9.86
N ALA A 23 10.99 8.45 9.86
CA ALA A 23 10.25 8.86 8.66
C ALA A 23 10.70 10.25 8.18
N PHE A 24 10.85 11.20 9.09
CA PHE A 24 11.32 12.54 8.78
C PHE A 24 12.77 12.59 8.30
N GLU A 25 13.64 11.76 8.86
CA GLU A 25 15.01 11.61 8.38
C GLU A 25 15.03 11.09 6.94
N LEU A 26 14.21 10.08 6.63
CA LEU A 26 14.08 9.56 5.26
C LEU A 26 13.59 10.63 4.29
N LEU A 27 12.53 11.36 4.63
CA LEU A 27 11.92 12.37 3.76
C LEU A 27 12.83 13.60 3.52
N ARG A 28 13.76 13.88 4.44
CA ARG A 28 14.74 14.97 4.33
C ARG A 28 16.11 14.52 3.83
N MET A 29 16.29 13.23 3.56
CA MET A 29 17.55 12.69 3.08
C MET A 29 17.85 13.25 1.68
N PRO A 30 19.01 13.89 1.47
CA PRO A 30 19.40 14.32 0.14
C PRO A 30 19.62 13.09 -0.75
N ILE A 31 19.08 13.13 -1.97
CA ILE A 31 19.30 12.10 -2.99
C ILE A 31 19.79 12.74 -4.28
N THR A 32 20.74 12.09 -4.93
CA THR A 32 21.18 12.44 -6.28
C THR A 32 20.25 11.80 -7.32
N PHE A 33 20.24 12.35 -8.53
CA PHE A 33 19.47 11.79 -9.64
C PHE A 33 19.79 10.32 -9.92
N LYS A 34 21.07 9.91 -9.77
CA LYS A 34 21.50 8.52 -9.93
C LYS A 34 20.90 7.60 -8.87
N GLU A 35 20.76 8.08 -7.64
CA GLU A 35 20.22 7.30 -6.52
C GLU A 35 18.72 7.05 -6.65
N MET A 36 17.98 7.88 -7.41
CA MET A 36 16.58 7.62 -7.72
C MET A 36 16.35 6.30 -8.48
N PHE A 37 17.36 5.82 -9.21
CA PHE A 37 17.28 4.56 -9.96
C PHE A 37 17.89 3.38 -9.18
N GLN A 38 18.35 3.60 -7.94
CA GLN A 38 18.92 2.53 -7.12
C GLN A 38 17.85 1.90 -6.23
N GLY A 39 17.67 0.59 -6.36
CA GLY A 39 16.75 -0.17 -5.50
C GLY A 39 17.07 -0.06 -4.00
N LYS A 40 18.33 0.19 -3.64
CA LYS A 40 18.73 0.44 -2.24
C LYS A 40 18.08 1.69 -1.65
N THR A 41 17.99 2.77 -2.42
CA THR A 41 17.36 4.03 -2.00
C THR A 41 15.89 3.79 -1.66
N TRP A 42 15.16 3.11 -2.55
CA TRP A 42 13.75 2.76 -2.33
C TRP A 42 13.56 1.75 -1.19
N ALA A 43 14.52 0.84 -0.98
CA ALA A 43 14.47 -0.10 0.14
C ALA A 43 14.58 0.58 1.51
N LEU A 44 15.10 1.81 1.60
CA LEU A 44 15.12 2.60 2.83
C LEU A 44 13.70 3.01 3.27
N MET A 45 12.77 3.19 2.33
CA MET A 45 11.37 3.42 2.65
C MET A 45 10.79 2.23 3.40
N TRP A 46 11.05 1.01 2.94
CA TRP A 46 10.55 -0.22 3.57
C TRP A 46 11.18 -0.50 4.92
N SER A 47 12.48 -0.27 5.10
CA SER A 47 13.12 -0.43 6.42
C SER A 47 12.70 0.65 7.42
N THR A 48 12.35 1.86 6.95
CA THR A 48 11.79 2.93 7.78
C THR A 48 10.34 2.64 8.14
N TYR A 49 9.53 2.19 7.18
CA TYR A 49 8.15 1.75 7.44
C TYR A 49 8.11 0.59 8.43
N ALA A 50 9.12 -0.30 8.38
CA ALA A 50 9.27 -1.40 9.32
C ALA A 50 9.44 -0.95 10.79
N LEU A 51 9.78 0.32 11.06
CA LEU A 51 9.76 0.87 12.42
C LEU A 51 8.33 0.93 13.00
N PHE A 52 7.31 1.10 12.16
CA PHE A 52 5.90 1.12 12.57
C PHE A 52 5.27 -0.28 12.56
N ASP A 53 5.70 -1.15 11.63
CA ASP A 53 5.28 -2.56 11.60
C ASP A 53 6.46 -3.47 11.17
N PRO A 54 7.02 -4.28 12.09
CA PRO A 54 8.12 -5.18 11.78
C PRO A 54 7.82 -6.26 10.74
N SER A 55 6.58 -6.45 10.27
CA SER A 55 6.27 -7.39 9.20
C SER A 55 7.03 -7.07 7.91
N TYR A 56 7.27 -5.79 7.62
CA TYR A 56 7.89 -5.35 6.38
C TYR A 56 9.35 -5.78 6.19
N GLN A 57 10.05 -6.08 7.29
CA GLN A 57 11.38 -6.70 7.22
C GLN A 57 11.35 -8.23 7.31
N ASN A 58 10.22 -8.82 7.70
CA ASN A 58 10.06 -10.26 7.87
C ASN A 58 9.49 -10.90 6.60
N TYR A 59 10.34 -11.60 5.86
CA TYR A 59 9.98 -12.30 4.62
C TYR A 59 9.03 -13.48 4.82
N GLU A 60 8.73 -13.89 6.05
CA GLU A 60 7.75 -14.93 6.37
C GLU A 60 6.36 -14.35 6.65
N SER A 61 6.27 -13.02 6.75
CA SER A 61 5.04 -12.37 7.16
C SER A 61 4.11 -12.06 5.98
N PHE A 62 2.81 -12.04 6.27
CA PHE A 62 1.81 -11.57 5.32
C PHE A 62 2.09 -10.14 4.85
N GLY A 63 2.48 -9.23 5.75
CA GLY A 63 2.75 -7.82 5.41
C GLY A 63 3.87 -7.66 4.36
N PHE A 64 4.87 -8.53 4.38
CA PHE A 64 5.88 -8.56 3.33
C PHE A 64 5.30 -9.02 1.99
N PHE A 65 4.55 -10.14 2.00
CA PHE A 65 4.03 -10.72 0.77
C PHE A 65 2.90 -9.92 0.13
N ILE A 66 2.07 -9.23 0.90
CA ILE A 66 1.00 -8.40 0.32
C ILE A 66 1.58 -7.22 -0.47
N ASP A 67 2.63 -6.57 0.04
CA ASP A 67 3.22 -5.42 -0.66
C ASP A 67 4.14 -5.82 -1.81
N VAL A 68 4.90 -6.91 -1.67
CA VAL A 68 5.63 -7.49 -2.81
C VAL A 68 4.66 -7.97 -3.87
N GLY A 69 3.59 -8.65 -3.48
CA GLY A 69 2.53 -9.12 -4.37
C GLY A 69 1.86 -7.97 -5.11
N ASN A 70 1.43 -6.93 -4.39
CA ASN A 70 0.88 -5.71 -4.98
C ASN A 70 1.85 -5.07 -5.99
N GLY A 71 3.14 -5.01 -5.66
CA GLY A 71 4.18 -4.48 -6.54
C GLY A 71 4.33 -5.24 -7.86
N TYR A 72 4.01 -6.54 -7.91
CA TYR A 72 4.03 -7.33 -9.13
C TYR A 72 2.69 -7.34 -9.86
N THR A 73 1.58 -7.47 -9.13
CA THR A 73 0.27 -7.76 -9.74
C THR A 73 -0.50 -6.52 -10.15
N THR A 74 -0.23 -5.35 -9.55
CA THR A 74 -1.03 -4.14 -9.80
C THR A 74 -0.53 -3.30 -10.96
N ILE A 75 0.69 -3.51 -11.47
CA ILE A 75 1.25 -2.71 -12.58
C ILE A 75 0.36 -2.78 -13.81
N ILE A 76 0.01 -3.99 -14.27
CA ILE A 76 -0.79 -4.19 -15.48
C ILE A 76 -2.22 -3.63 -15.31
N PRO A 77 -2.97 -3.95 -14.23
CA PRO A 77 -4.24 -3.32 -13.94
C PRO A 77 -4.16 -1.80 -13.92
N CYS A 78 -3.17 -1.21 -13.25
CA CYS A 78 -3.00 0.24 -13.18
C CYS A 78 -2.78 0.86 -14.58
N LEU A 79 -1.96 0.25 -15.44
CA LEU A 79 -1.76 0.74 -16.79
C LEU A 79 -3.05 0.66 -17.62
N TYR A 80 -3.80 -0.43 -17.49
CA TYR A 80 -5.07 -0.59 -18.18
C TYR A 80 -6.13 0.41 -17.72
N LEU A 81 -6.23 0.66 -16.41
CA LEU A 81 -7.16 1.66 -15.86
C LEU A 81 -6.78 3.07 -16.30
N ASN A 82 -5.49 3.42 -16.33
CA ASN A 82 -5.04 4.69 -16.89
C ASN A 82 -5.43 4.84 -18.36
N TYR A 83 -5.28 3.79 -19.15
CA TYR A 83 -5.74 3.79 -20.54
C TYR A 83 -7.26 3.99 -20.65
N ALA A 84 -8.04 3.25 -19.85
CA ALA A 84 -9.50 3.35 -19.83
C ALA A 84 -10.01 4.74 -19.42
N MET A 85 -9.31 5.42 -18.51
CA MET A 85 -9.63 6.79 -18.12
C MET A 85 -9.43 7.80 -19.25
N ILE A 86 -8.43 7.58 -20.12
CA ILE A 86 -8.13 8.48 -21.25
C ILE A 86 -9.02 8.16 -22.45
N TYR A 87 -9.31 6.88 -22.69
CA TYR A 87 -10.05 6.40 -23.86
C TYR A 87 -11.23 5.49 -23.46
N PRO A 88 -12.25 6.02 -22.76
CA PRO A 88 -13.36 5.22 -22.23
C PRO A 88 -14.16 4.48 -23.32
N GLU A 89 -14.32 5.09 -24.49
CA GLU A 89 -15.04 4.48 -25.63
C GLU A 89 -14.27 3.31 -26.28
N SER A 90 -12.98 3.18 -25.97
CA SER A 90 -12.09 2.15 -26.56
C SER A 90 -11.95 0.89 -25.70
N VAL A 91 -12.67 0.82 -24.57
CA VAL A 91 -12.58 -0.32 -23.64
C VAL A 91 -13.91 -1.06 -23.52
N ASN A 92 -13.82 -2.37 -23.40
CA ASN A 92 -14.99 -3.20 -23.13
C ASN A 92 -15.41 -3.07 -21.66
N HIS A 93 -16.66 -2.68 -21.39
CA HIS A 93 -17.17 -2.44 -20.03
C HIS A 93 -17.08 -3.68 -19.12
N LEU A 94 -17.34 -4.88 -19.66
CA LEU A 94 -17.24 -6.12 -18.90
C LEU A 94 -15.79 -6.41 -18.48
N LEU A 95 -14.84 -6.24 -19.41
CA LEU A 95 -13.41 -6.40 -19.10
C LEU A 95 -12.95 -5.36 -18.08
N LEU A 96 -13.33 -4.10 -18.28
CA LEU A 96 -13.01 -3.00 -17.35
C LEU A 96 -13.49 -3.32 -15.93
N ALA A 97 -14.77 -3.60 -15.77
CA ALA A 97 -15.35 -3.89 -14.47
C ALA A 97 -14.75 -5.15 -13.83
N THR A 98 -14.46 -6.20 -14.62
CA THR A 98 -13.83 -7.42 -14.10
C THR A 98 -12.43 -7.16 -13.58
N VAL A 99 -11.61 -6.40 -14.32
CA VAL A 99 -10.26 -6.03 -13.89
C VAL A 99 -10.30 -5.17 -12.64
N VAL A 100 -11.23 -4.21 -12.56
CA VAL A 100 -11.44 -3.39 -11.36
C VAL A 100 -11.81 -4.29 -10.18
N ILE A 101 -12.86 -5.10 -10.28
CA ILE A 101 -13.31 -5.95 -9.17
C ILE A 101 -12.19 -6.87 -8.70
N ALA A 102 -11.50 -7.58 -9.60
CA ALA A 102 -10.42 -8.50 -9.23
C ALA A 102 -9.26 -7.77 -8.53
N SER A 103 -8.80 -6.65 -9.08
CA SER A 103 -7.62 -5.94 -8.58
C SER A 103 -7.91 -5.20 -7.27
N TYR A 104 -9.07 -4.55 -7.18
CA TYR A 104 -9.46 -3.82 -5.97
C TYR A 104 -9.96 -4.76 -4.87
N TRP A 105 -10.49 -5.93 -5.19
CA TRP A 105 -10.76 -6.96 -4.18
C TRP A 105 -9.47 -7.49 -3.57
N GLN A 106 -8.43 -7.77 -4.38
CA GLN A 106 -7.11 -8.14 -3.87
C GLN A 106 -6.59 -7.11 -2.85
N MET A 107 -6.68 -5.82 -3.18
CA MET A 107 -6.24 -4.75 -2.28
C MET A 107 -7.10 -4.68 -1.01
N LEU A 108 -8.42 -4.65 -1.14
CA LEU A 108 -9.35 -4.58 0.00
C LEU A 108 -9.15 -5.76 0.96
N TYR A 109 -9.22 -6.97 0.43
CA TYR A 109 -9.03 -8.19 1.22
C TYR A 109 -7.63 -8.24 1.83
N GLY A 110 -6.61 -7.86 1.05
CA GLY A 110 -5.23 -7.77 1.54
C GLY A 110 -5.09 -6.83 2.73
N THR A 111 -5.72 -5.65 2.67
CA THR A 111 -5.72 -4.67 3.76
C THR A 111 -6.50 -5.17 4.98
N ILE A 112 -7.61 -5.90 4.80
CA ILE A 112 -8.34 -6.54 5.91
C ILE A 112 -7.43 -7.55 6.62
N ILE A 113 -6.79 -8.45 5.87
CA ILE A 113 -5.86 -9.44 6.45
C ILE A 113 -4.65 -8.76 7.09
N TYR A 114 -4.17 -7.65 6.53
CA TYR A 114 -3.12 -6.83 7.14
C TYR A 114 -3.52 -6.32 8.52
N PHE A 115 -4.70 -5.67 8.64
CA PHE A 115 -5.20 -5.19 9.94
C PHE A 115 -5.39 -6.33 10.93
N LEU A 116 -6.01 -7.43 10.51
CA LEU A 116 -6.15 -8.62 11.37
C LEU A 116 -4.78 -9.11 11.84
N SER A 117 -3.82 -9.27 10.94
CA SER A 117 -2.46 -9.68 11.27
C SER A 117 -1.78 -8.71 12.24
N PHE A 118 -1.96 -7.41 12.06
CA PHE A 118 -1.38 -6.38 12.92
C PHE A 118 -1.95 -6.44 14.35
N PHE A 119 -3.28 -6.50 14.49
CA PHE A 119 -3.94 -6.53 15.80
C PHE A 119 -3.79 -7.87 16.52
N PHE A 120 -3.99 -9.00 15.84
CA PHE A 120 -3.86 -10.33 16.46
C PHE A 120 -2.44 -10.63 16.92
N ASN A 121 -1.43 -10.14 16.21
CA ASN A 121 -0.02 -10.27 16.64
C ASN A 121 0.43 -9.14 17.57
N LYS A 122 -0.50 -8.29 18.04
CA LYS A 122 -0.24 -7.19 18.99
C LYS A 122 0.90 -6.26 18.57
N ARG A 123 1.07 -6.02 17.26
CA ARG A 123 2.18 -5.21 16.72
C ARG A 123 2.09 -3.72 17.07
N TYR A 124 0.98 -3.29 17.69
CA TYR A 124 0.84 -1.96 18.25
C TYR A 124 1.49 -1.79 19.63
N GLU A 125 1.87 -2.87 20.32
CA GLU A 125 2.47 -2.79 21.65
C GLU A 125 3.85 -2.13 21.59
N GLY A 126 4.11 -1.17 22.50
CA GLY A 126 5.35 -0.40 22.53
C GLY A 126 5.37 0.82 21.61
N HIS A 127 4.38 0.99 20.73
CA HIS A 127 4.27 2.15 19.85
C HIS A 127 3.40 3.27 20.44
N ASN A 128 3.65 4.51 20.00
CA ASN A 128 2.77 5.63 20.30
C ASN A 128 1.41 5.44 19.60
N ARG A 129 0.31 5.55 20.36
CA ARG A 129 -1.06 5.32 19.85
C ARG A 129 -1.46 6.28 18.72
N VAL A 130 -1.03 7.54 18.79
CA VAL A 130 -1.28 8.54 17.73
C VAL A 130 -0.51 8.16 16.47
N SER A 131 0.75 7.71 16.61
CA SER A 131 1.53 7.21 15.48
C SER A 131 0.85 6.03 14.80
N ILE A 132 0.36 5.05 15.56
CA ILE A 132 -0.37 3.91 15.01
C ILE A 132 -1.68 4.35 14.34
N PHE A 133 -2.45 5.23 14.96
CA PHE A 133 -3.70 5.71 14.38
C PHE A 133 -3.49 6.44 13.04
N LEU A 134 -2.51 7.35 12.97
CA LEU A 134 -2.22 8.09 11.75
C LEU A 134 -1.56 7.19 10.69
N PHE A 135 -0.53 6.44 11.07
CA PHE A 135 0.36 5.77 10.11
C PHE A 135 -0.03 4.33 9.78
N VAL A 136 -0.76 3.63 10.66
CA VAL A 136 -1.33 2.31 10.37
C VAL A 136 -2.81 2.47 10.06
N GLY A 137 -3.56 3.20 10.88
CA GLY A 137 -5.01 3.36 10.70
C GLY A 137 -5.38 4.18 9.46
N THR A 138 -4.91 5.43 9.38
CA THR A 138 -5.39 6.39 8.36
C THR A 138 -4.84 6.07 6.97
N THR A 139 -3.53 5.84 6.85
CA THR A 139 -2.88 5.49 5.57
C THR A 139 -3.42 4.18 4.99
N ASN A 140 -3.66 3.15 5.81
CA ASN A 140 -4.23 1.88 5.32
C ASN A 140 -5.75 1.94 5.18
N GLY A 141 -6.43 2.86 5.88
CA GLY A 141 -7.86 3.11 5.70
C GLY A 141 -8.21 3.54 4.27
N VAL A 142 -7.32 4.29 3.61
CA VAL A 142 -7.42 4.63 2.18
C VAL A 142 -7.54 3.37 1.32
N TRP A 143 -6.75 2.33 1.63
CA TRP A 143 -6.76 1.04 0.94
C TRP A 143 -7.98 0.15 1.28
N MET A 144 -8.87 0.58 2.17
CA MET A 144 -10.18 -0.04 2.34
C MET A 144 -11.27 0.75 1.63
N ILE A 145 -11.30 2.07 1.84
CA ILE A 145 -12.38 2.93 1.37
C ILE A 145 -12.38 3.03 -0.16
N PHE A 146 -11.25 3.40 -0.78
CA PHE A 146 -11.22 3.59 -2.23
C PHE A 146 -11.40 2.29 -3.02
N PRO A 147 -10.83 1.14 -2.59
CA PRO A 147 -11.14 -0.11 -3.24
C PRO A 147 -12.60 -0.55 -3.13
N ALA A 148 -13.25 -0.33 -1.99
CA ALA A 148 -14.69 -0.59 -1.87
C ALA A 148 -15.50 0.29 -2.83
N LEU A 149 -15.17 1.58 -2.94
CA LEU A 149 -15.81 2.50 -3.89
C LEU A 149 -15.57 2.11 -5.35
N ALA A 150 -14.35 1.67 -5.68
CA ALA A 150 -14.02 1.21 -7.03
C ALA A 150 -14.79 -0.07 -7.41
N ILE A 151 -14.93 -1.01 -6.48
CA ILE A 151 -15.73 -2.22 -6.66
C ILE A 151 -17.21 -1.86 -6.88
N TYR A 152 -17.74 -0.92 -6.07
CA TYR A 152 -19.11 -0.42 -6.26
C TYR A 152 -19.28 0.19 -7.66
N ALA A 153 -18.35 1.04 -8.10
CA ALA A 153 -18.41 1.65 -9.43
C ALA A 153 -18.36 0.61 -10.56
N ALA A 154 -17.48 -0.40 -10.45
CA ALA A 154 -17.43 -1.48 -11.41
C ALA A 154 -18.72 -2.32 -11.44
N TYR A 155 -19.34 -2.55 -10.29
CA TYR A 155 -20.63 -3.21 -10.22
C TYR A 155 -21.72 -2.39 -10.95
N SER A 156 -21.80 -1.08 -10.71
CA SER A 156 -22.73 -0.19 -11.43
C SER A 156 -22.50 -0.22 -12.94
N ILE A 157 -21.24 -0.20 -13.40
CA ILE A 157 -20.91 -0.33 -14.83
C ILE A 157 -21.46 -1.64 -15.42
N LEU A 158 -21.41 -2.76 -14.68
CA LEU A 158 -21.96 -4.04 -15.13
C LEU A 158 -23.50 -4.05 -15.19
N GLN A 159 -24.16 -3.33 -14.29
CA GLN A 159 -25.62 -3.25 -14.27
C GLN A 159 -26.17 -2.33 -15.35
N ASP A 160 -25.61 -1.12 -15.44
CA ASP A 160 -26.20 -0.02 -16.20
C ASP A 160 -25.55 0.13 -17.58
N GLY A 161 -24.37 -0.46 -17.79
CA GLY A 161 -23.59 -0.30 -19.01
C GLY A 161 -23.02 1.12 -19.18
N ASP A 162 -23.07 1.96 -18.14
CA ASP A 162 -22.64 3.36 -18.15
C ASP A 162 -21.42 3.58 -17.24
N LEU A 163 -20.42 4.30 -17.75
CA LEU A 163 -19.19 4.63 -17.03
C LEU A 163 -19.35 5.83 -16.07
N ARG A 164 -20.49 6.51 -16.14
CA ARG A 164 -20.78 7.76 -15.40
C ARG A 164 -21.38 7.52 -14.02
N VAL A 165 -20.72 6.69 -13.20
CA VAL A 165 -21.26 6.28 -11.89
C VAL A 165 -21.38 7.44 -10.89
N PHE A 166 -20.46 8.39 -10.92
CA PHE A 166 -20.37 9.49 -9.94
C PHE A 166 -20.72 10.87 -10.50
N SER A 167 -21.19 10.98 -11.74
CA SER A 167 -21.68 12.26 -12.26
C SER A 167 -23.10 12.51 -11.79
N ALA A 168 -23.31 13.63 -11.11
CA ALA A 168 -24.64 14.17 -10.82
C ALA A 168 -25.33 14.69 -12.08
#